data_AF-A0A662FQ25-F1
#
_entry.id   AF-A0A662FQ25-F1
#
_cell.length_a   1.000
_cell.length_b   1.000
_cell.length_c   1.000
_cell.angle_alpha   90.00
_cell.angle_beta   90.00
_cell.angle_gamma   90.00
#
_symmetry.space_group_name_H-M   'P 1'
#
loop_
_entity.id
_entity.type
_entity.pdbx_description
1 polymer ?
#
loop_
_entity_poly.entity_id
_entity_poly.type
_entity_poly.pdbx_seq_one_letter_code
_entity_poly.pdbx_strand_id
1 'polypeptide(L)'
;MRGNMSEIEEIKREIKRLAAELEELKKKIKVAEVSGVSVHDPLGVSSALRKHLGEKEGGVFVHAGYAKVGGWHCDWNQIFYLNDVTEVSPKRVEKLVAPLANSSRVALLKALLSKARSISEITEITGLRGGELYHHLKELIRSGYVTSEKRGVYRLTMKGEIVLIIASGMAKWLEAPTEEEIGISE
;
A
#
# COMPACT_ATOMS: atom_id res chain seq x y z
N MET A 1 1.95 26.84 -46.35
CA MET A 1 2.18 25.42 -46.69
C MET A 1 3.55 24.86 -46.24
N ARG A 2 4.68 25.60 -46.28
CA ARG A 2 5.97 25.06 -45.78
C ARG A 2 6.04 24.87 -44.25
N GLY A 3 5.40 25.74 -43.45
CA GLY A 3 5.39 25.67 -41.98
C GLY A 3 4.80 24.38 -41.43
N ASN A 4 3.52 24.09 -41.71
CA ASN A 4 2.85 22.86 -41.26
C ASN A 4 3.57 21.57 -41.64
N MET A 5 4.34 21.56 -42.74
CA MET A 5 5.10 20.36 -43.13
C MET A 5 6.26 20.08 -42.16
N SER A 6 6.90 21.14 -41.65
CA SER A 6 7.95 21.05 -40.62
C SER A 6 7.37 20.57 -39.29
N GLU A 7 6.25 21.15 -38.86
CA GLU A 7 5.54 20.75 -37.62
C GLU A 7 5.09 19.28 -37.69
N ILE A 8 4.55 18.85 -38.83
CA ILE A 8 4.17 17.44 -39.06
C ILE A 8 5.39 16.51 -39.03
N GLU A 9 6.55 16.91 -39.55
CA GLU A 9 7.77 16.13 -39.47
C GLU A 9 8.34 16.04 -38.04
N GLU A 10 8.26 17.14 -37.28
CA GLU A 10 8.70 17.21 -35.90
C GLU A 10 7.83 16.34 -34.98
N ILE A 11 6.50 16.47 -35.09
CA ILE A 11 5.53 15.59 -34.40
C ILE A 11 5.75 14.12 -34.76
N LYS A 12 6.04 13.79 -36.03
CA LYS A 12 6.36 12.41 -36.43
C LYS A 12 7.66 11.88 -35.80
N ARG A 13 8.68 12.72 -35.60
CA ARG A 13 9.91 12.34 -34.90
C ARG A 13 9.65 12.11 -33.42
N GLU A 14 8.85 12.98 -32.78
CA GLU A 14 8.53 12.86 -31.36
C GLU A 14 7.64 11.65 -31.07
N ILE A 15 6.61 11.39 -31.89
CA ILE A 15 5.81 10.15 -31.82
C ILE A 15 6.72 8.91 -31.95
N LYS A 16 7.71 8.93 -32.85
CA LYS A 16 8.65 7.81 -33.03
C LYS A 16 9.59 7.65 -31.82
N ARG A 17 10.00 8.74 -31.17
CA ARG A 17 10.79 8.72 -29.93
C ARG A 17 9.97 8.13 -28.78
N LEU A 18 8.78 8.66 -28.53
CA LEU A 18 7.87 8.21 -27.46
C LEU A 18 7.43 6.75 -27.66
N ALA A 19 7.21 6.30 -28.89
CA ALA A 19 6.91 4.89 -29.18
C ALA A 19 8.09 3.96 -28.82
N ALA A 20 9.33 4.39 -29.06
CA ALA A 20 10.53 3.62 -28.69
C ALA A 20 10.76 3.59 -27.17
N GLU A 21 10.59 4.73 -26.48
CA GLU A 21 10.64 4.82 -25.03
C GLU A 21 9.56 3.92 -24.38
N LEU A 22 8.32 3.94 -24.89
CA LEU A 22 7.23 3.09 -24.41
C LEU A 22 7.50 1.59 -24.65
N GLU A 23 8.10 1.22 -25.78
CA GLU A 23 8.59 -0.14 -26.05
C GLU A 23 9.64 -0.56 -25.01
N GLU A 24 10.59 0.31 -24.67
CA GLU A 24 11.66 0.03 -23.71
C GLU A 24 11.13 -0.08 -22.27
N LEU A 25 10.23 0.81 -21.85
CA LEU A 25 9.55 0.71 -20.55
C LEU A 25 8.72 -0.58 -20.46
N LYS A 26 7.96 -0.94 -21.50
CA LYS A 26 7.22 -2.22 -21.55
C LYS A 26 8.13 -3.44 -21.44
N LYS A 27 9.32 -3.40 -22.06
CA LYS A 27 10.33 -4.46 -21.91
C LYS A 27 10.92 -4.51 -20.51
N LYS A 28 11.22 -3.37 -19.88
CA LYS A 28 11.68 -3.29 -18.47
C LYS A 28 10.64 -3.83 -17.50
N ILE A 29 9.35 -3.49 -17.70
CA ILE A 29 8.23 -4.04 -16.92
C ILE A 29 8.15 -5.56 -17.09
N LYS A 30 8.15 -6.09 -18.33
CA LYS A 30 8.16 -7.55 -18.57
C LYS A 30 9.36 -8.28 -17.96
N VAL A 31 10.56 -7.68 -17.99
CA VAL A 31 11.75 -8.30 -17.37
C VAL A 31 11.65 -8.27 -15.83
N ALA A 32 11.01 -7.25 -15.25
CA ALA A 32 10.68 -7.23 -13.83
C ALA A 32 9.60 -8.28 -13.47
N GLU A 33 8.60 -8.49 -14.32
CA GLU A 33 7.58 -9.55 -14.16
C GLU A 33 8.14 -10.98 -14.27
N VAL A 34 9.27 -11.17 -14.97
CA VAL A 34 9.88 -12.50 -15.23
C VAL A 34 10.96 -12.88 -14.20
N SER A 35 11.49 -11.93 -13.43
CA SER A 35 12.57 -12.21 -12.45
C SER A 35 12.10 -12.74 -11.09
N GLY A 36 10.78 -12.83 -10.87
CA GLY A 36 10.17 -13.60 -9.79
C GLY A 36 9.01 -14.44 -10.34
N VAL A 37 8.74 -15.60 -9.75
CA VAL A 37 7.51 -16.34 -10.04
C VAL A 37 6.34 -15.44 -9.67
N SER A 38 5.61 -14.92 -10.66
CA SER A 38 4.51 -14.01 -10.43
C SER A 38 3.46 -14.69 -9.54
N VAL A 39 3.22 -14.12 -8.36
CA VAL A 39 2.08 -14.49 -7.50
C VAL A 39 0.74 -14.14 -8.16
N HIS A 40 0.74 -13.28 -9.17
CA HIS A 40 -0.34 -13.22 -10.17
C HIS A 40 0.00 -14.19 -11.31
N ASP A 41 -0.27 -15.46 -11.01
CA ASP A 41 0.19 -16.70 -11.68
C ASP A 41 -0.14 -16.81 -13.19
N PRO A 42 0.62 -17.61 -13.98
CA PRO A 42 0.23 -18.08 -15.32
C PRO A 42 -1.25 -18.51 -15.48
N LEU A 43 -1.91 -18.96 -14.41
CA LEU A 43 -3.36 -19.25 -14.32
C LEU A 43 -4.13 -18.33 -13.35
N GLY A 44 -3.45 -17.50 -12.56
CA GLY A 44 -3.94 -16.52 -11.57
C GLY A 44 -4.53 -17.07 -10.24
N VAL A 45 -4.28 -16.36 -9.13
CA VAL A 45 -4.98 -16.51 -7.83
C VAL A 45 -6.51 -16.54 -8.01
N SER A 46 -7.05 -15.71 -8.90
CA SER A 46 -8.48 -15.68 -9.21
C SER A 46 -9.02 -17.00 -9.79
N SER A 47 -8.18 -17.84 -10.41
CA SER A 47 -8.57 -19.18 -10.85
C SER A 47 -8.63 -20.16 -9.68
N ALA A 48 -7.68 -20.10 -8.75
CA ALA A 48 -7.76 -20.85 -7.50
C ALA A 48 -9.01 -20.49 -6.68
N LEU A 49 -9.34 -19.19 -6.58
CA LEU A 49 -10.56 -18.69 -5.94
C LEU A 49 -11.84 -19.17 -6.66
N ARG A 50 -11.90 -19.08 -8.00
CA ARG A 50 -13.03 -19.63 -8.79
C ARG A 50 -13.20 -21.13 -8.58
N LYS A 51 -12.11 -21.90 -8.59
CA LYS A 51 -12.13 -23.34 -8.32
C LYS A 51 -12.59 -23.67 -6.90
N HIS A 52 -12.24 -22.84 -5.90
CA HIS A 52 -12.69 -22.99 -4.52
C HIS A 52 -14.18 -22.67 -4.34
N LEU A 53 -14.69 -21.63 -5.01
CA LEU A 53 -16.11 -21.26 -4.97
C LEU A 53 -16.99 -22.32 -5.69
N GLY A 54 -16.53 -22.82 -6.83
CA GLY A 54 -17.27 -23.76 -7.67
C GLY A 54 -18.50 -23.10 -8.29
N GLU A 55 -19.62 -23.83 -8.32
CA GLU A 55 -20.91 -23.37 -8.87
C GLU A 55 -21.77 -22.61 -7.84
N LYS A 56 -21.26 -22.33 -6.64
CA LYS A 56 -22.01 -21.68 -5.57
C LYS A 56 -22.16 -20.19 -5.82
N GLU A 57 -23.36 -19.66 -5.62
CA GLU A 57 -23.55 -18.21 -5.48
C GLU A 57 -22.81 -17.68 -4.24
N GLY A 58 -22.23 -16.49 -4.38
CA GLY A 58 -21.47 -15.82 -3.33
C GLY A 58 -20.15 -15.25 -3.84
N GLY A 59 -19.21 -15.06 -2.92
CA GLY A 59 -17.87 -14.59 -3.23
C GLY A 59 -16.87 -15.14 -2.22
N VAL A 60 -15.65 -15.39 -2.68
CA VAL A 60 -14.50 -15.75 -1.85
C VAL A 60 -13.36 -14.79 -2.16
N PHE A 61 -12.79 -14.24 -1.10
CA PHE A 61 -11.75 -13.22 -1.14
C PHE A 61 -10.56 -13.71 -0.33
N VAL A 62 -9.36 -13.29 -0.73
CA VAL A 62 -8.13 -13.56 0.01
C VAL A 62 -7.33 -12.27 0.14
N HIS A 63 -6.81 -12.00 1.32
CA HIS A 63 -5.67 -11.11 1.48
C HIS A 63 -4.53 -11.88 2.13
N ALA A 64 -3.39 -11.87 1.47
CA ALA A 64 -2.17 -12.52 1.92
C ALA A 64 -0.98 -11.60 1.67
N GLY A 65 0.08 -11.80 2.44
CA GLY A 65 1.31 -11.05 2.28
C GLY A 65 2.44 -11.67 3.06
N TYR A 66 3.65 -11.44 2.55
CA TYR A 66 4.90 -11.79 3.19
C TYR A 66 5.86 -10.63 2.97
N ALA A 67 6.48 -10.13 4.03
CA ALA A 67 7.55 -9.16 3.95
C ALA A 67 8.72 -9.60 4.82
N LYS A 68 9.95 -9.28 4.36
CA LYS A 68 11.18 -9.51 5.12
C LYS A 68 12.15 -8.36 4.87
N VAL A 69 12.50 -7.62 5.92
CA VAL A 69 13.38 -6.44 5.84
C VAL A 69 14.27 -6.40 7.08
N GLY A 70 15.60 -6.44 6.91
CA GLY A 70 16.55 -6.21 8.01
C GLY A 70 16.40 -7.13 9.23
N GLY A 71 15.89 -8.35 9.05
CA GLY A 71 15.62 -9.31 10.13
C GLY A 71 14.19 -9.30 10.67
N TRP A 72 13.41 -8.23 10.44
CA TRP A 72 11.95 -8.27 10.60
C TRP A 72 11.33 -9.10 9.49
N HIS A 73 10.30 -9.86 9.84
CA HIS A 73 9.37 -10.46 8.90
C HIS A 73 7.95 -10.32 9.40
N CYS A 74 6.99 -10.25 8.48
CA CYS A 74 5.58 -10.43 8.77
C CYS A 74 4.97 -11.31 7.67
N ASP A 75 4.05 -12.18 8.06
CA ASP A 75 3.30 -13.04 7.16
C ASP A 75 1.84 -13.14 7.60
N TRP A 76 0.93 -13.13 6.61
CA TRP A 76 -0.48 -13.41 6.83
C TRP A 76 -1.08 -14.06 5.59
N ASN A 77 -2.10 -14.86 5.81
CA ASN A 77 -2.98 -15.38 4.77
C ASN A 77 -4.37 -15.52 5.39
N GLN A 78 -5.35 -14.78 4.88
CA GLN A 78 -6.72 -14.78 5.37
C GLN A 78 -7.69 -14.85 4.20
N ILE A 79 -8.60 -15.82 4.27
CA ILE A 79 -9.73 -15.98 3.35
C ILE A 79 -11.00 -15.53 4.08
N PHE A 80 -11.88 -14.83 3.37
CA PHE A 80 -13.21 -14.45 3.85
C PHE A 80 -14.22 -14.54 2.70
N TYR A 81 -15.50 -14.57 3.04
CA TYR A 81 -16.60 -14.77 2.10
C TYR A 81 -17.45 -13.50 1.98
N LEU A 82 -18.31 -13.45 0.96
CA LEU A 82 -19.23 -12.32 0.75
C LEU A 82 -20.14 -12.07 1.97
N ASN A 83 -20.57 -13.13 2.64
CA ASN A 83 -21.40 -13.02 3.85
C ASN A 83 -20.65 -12.33 5.01
N ASP A 84 -19.34 -12.56 5.18
CA ASP A 84 -18.55 -11.86 6.20
C ASP A 84 -18.55 -10.34 5.97
N VAL A 85 -18.64 -9.90 4.71
CA VAL A 85 -18.71 -8.48 4.32
C VAL A 85 -20.10 -7.88 4.56
N THR A 86 -21.17 -8.66 4.38
CA THR A 86 -22.55 -8.19 4.65
C THR A 86 -22.94 -8.28 6.12
N GLU A 87 -22.36 -9.20 6.89
CA GLU A 87 -22.66 -9.42 8.31
C GLU A 87 -21.75 -8.62 9.26
N VAL A 88 -20.59 -8.15 8.81
CA VAL A 88 -19.71 -7.33 9.66
C VAL A 88 -20.38 -5.99 10.00
N SER A 89 -20.59 -5.75 11.29
CA SER A 89 -21.23 -4.51 11.74
C SER A 89 -20.42 -3.28 11.33
N PRO A 90 -21.06 -2.17 10.89
CA PRO A 90 -20.35 -0.94 10.50
C PRO A 90 -19.37 -0.43 11.56
N LYS A 91 -19.70 -0.60 12.85
CA LYS A 91 -18.85 -0.24 14.00
C LYS A 91 -17.54 -1.06 14.09
N ARG A 92 -17.49 -2.27 13.52
CA ARG A 92 -16.22 -3.03 13.37
C ARG A 92 -15.35 -2.45 12.26
N VAL A 93 -15.96 -2.05 11.14
CA VAL A 93 -15.27 -1.40 10.01
C VAL A 93 -14.74 -0.02 10.42
N GLU A 94 -15.57 0.80 11.07
CA GLU A 94 -15.19 2.09 11.66
C GLU A 94 -13.95 1.95 12.57
N LYS A 95 -13.96 1.00 13.52
CA LYS A 95 -12.81 0.74 14.41
C LYS A 95 -11.52 0.28 13.69
N LEU A 96 -11.62 -0.15 12.43
CA LEU A 96 -10.49 -0.57 11.60
C LEU A 96 -10.00 0.55 10.68
N VAL A 97 -10.90 1.38 10.17
CA VAL A 97 -10.57 2.45 9.20
C VAL A 97 -10.28 3.78 9.90
N ALA A 98 -11.01 4.12 10.96
CA ALA A 98 -10.88 5.40 11.66
C ALA A 98 -9.45 5.74 12.13
N PRO A 99 -8.58 4.79 12.56
CA PRO A 99 -7.18 5.10 12.88
C PRO A 99 -6.32 5.51 11.68
N LEU A 100 -6.67 5.08 10.47
CA LEU A 100 -5.97 5.44 9.22
C LEU A 100 -6.48 6.73 8.59
N ALA A 101 -7.67 7.23 8.97
CA ALA A 101 -8.28 8.45 8.45
C ALA A 101 -7.60 9.75 8.94
N ASN A 102 -6.27 9.78 8.99
CA ASN A 102 -5.43 10.94 9.32
C ASN A 102 -4.00 10.66 8.82
N SER A 103 -3.46 11.56 7.99
CA SER A 103 -2.14 11.42 7.35
C SER A 103 -0.99 11.33 8.36
N SER A 104 -1.00 12.16 9.42
CA SER A 104 0.01 12.13 10.48
C SER A 104 0.09 10.77 11.18
N ARG A 105 -1.04 10.12 11.46
CA ARG A 105 -1.07 8.75 12.00
C ARG A 105 -0.56 7.72 10.98
N VAL A 106 -0.89 7.84 9.70
CA VAL A 106 -0.34 6.95 8.66
C VAL A 106 1.17 7.15 8.52
N ALA A 107 1.69 8.38 8.56
CA ALA A 107 3.12 8.67 8.57
C ALA A 107 3.81 8.07 9.81
N LEU A 108 3.19 8.15 10.99
CA LEU A 108 3.67 7.52 12.21
C LEU A 108 3.70 5.99 12.10
N LEU A 109 2.71 5.37 11.45
CA LEU A 109 2.67 3.93 11.19
C LEU A 109 3.63 3.48 10.06
N LYS A 110 4.03 4.38 9.15
CA LYS A 110 5.12 4.17 8.17
C LYS A 110 6.50 4.31 8.84
N ALA A 111 6.64 5.19 9.83
CA ALA A 111 7.58 4.96 10.93
C ALA A 111 7.11 3.74 11.77
N LEU A 112 7.89 3.22 12.71
CA LEU A 112 7.60 1.94 13.41
C LEU A 112 7.51 0.67 12.53
N LEU A 113 7.28 0.78 11.21
CA LEU A 113 7.37 -0.35 10.27
C LEU A 113 8.81 -0.91 10.29
N SER A 114 8.92 -2.23 10.23
CA SER A 114 10.13 -3.06 10.36
C SER A 114 10.96 -2.94 11.65
N LYS A 115 10.85 -1.88 12.46
CA LYS A 115 11.53 -1.77 13.76
C LYS A 115 10.78 -0.92 14.76
N ALA A 116 10.89 -1.29 16.05
CA ALA A 116 10.51 -0.41 17.14
C ALA A 116 11.38 0.87 17.13
N ARG A 117 10.81 2.01 17.51
CA ARG A 117 11.49 3.33 17.51
C ARG A 117 11.15 4.16 18.74
N SER A 118 12.12 4.98 19.14
CA SER A 118 12.00 5.98 20.19
C SER A 118 11.18 7.20 19.76
N ILE A 119 10.68 7.99 20.72
CA ILE A 119 10.02 9.28 20.46
C ILE A 119 10.89 10.21 19.60
N SER A 120 12.19 10.26 19.87
CA SER A 120 13.16 11.04 19.09
C SER A 120 13.25 10.58 17.63
N GLU A 121 13.39 9.28 17.37
CA GLU A 121 13.40 8.73 16.00
C GLU A 121 12.07 8.97 15.27
N ILE A 122 10.93 8.87 15.96
CA ILE A 122 9.62 9.17 15.35
C ILE A 122 9.54 10.66 15.00
N THR A 123 9.99 11.54 15.90
CA THR A 123 10.01 13.00 15.70
C THR A 123 10.90 13.38 14.52
N GLU A 124 12.08 12.76 14.40
CA GLU A 124 13.03 12.99 13.30
C GLU A 124 12.46 12.56 11.94
N ILE A 125 11.77 11.42 11.90
CA ILE A 125 11.26 10.83 10.65
C ILE A 125 9.93 11.45 10.19
N THR A 126 9.08 11.89 11.12
CA THR A 126 7.72 12.36 10.81
C THR A 126 7.50 13.86 10.99
N GLY A 127 8.46 14.57 11.60
CA GLY A 127 8.29 15.97 11.99
C GLY A 127 7.36 16.22 13.20
N LEU A 128 6.51 15.25 13.56
CA LEU A 128 5.53 15.35 14.65
C LEU A 128 6.20 15.57 16.00
N ARG A 129 5.71 16.53 16.79
CA ARG A 129 6.35 16.97 18.04
C ARG A 129 5.36 17.12 19.19
N GLY A 130 5.90 17.04 20.41
CA GLY A 130 5.18 17.41 21.63
C GLY A 130 3.80 16.74 21.77
N GLY A 131 2.79 17.53 22.13
CA GLY A 131 1.43 17.04 22.42
C GLY A 131 0.76 16.32 21.26
N GLU A 132 1.01 16.72 20.01
CA GLU A 132 0.45 16.09 18.81
C GLU A 132 0.93 14.64 18.66
N LEU A 133 2.25 14.43 18.75
CA LEU A 133 2.85 13.08 18.68
C LEU A 133 2.30 12.17 19.80
N TYR A 134 2.22 12.66 21.03
CA TYR A 134 1.63 11.89 22.14
C TYR A 134 0.14 11.60 21.96
N HIS A 135 -0.61 12.54 21.37
CA HIS A 135 -2.02 12.35 21.06
C HIS A 135 -2.21 11.21 20.04
N HIS A 136 -1.52 11.28 18.89
CA HIS A 136 -1.57 10.25 17.87
C HIS A 136 -1.11 8.87 18.37
N LEU A 137 -0.01 8.80 19.14
CA LEU A 137 0.43 7.56 19.78
C LEU A 137 -0.64 6.99 20.71
N LYS A 138 -1.28 7.83 21.54
CA LYS A 138 -2.34 7.39 22.46
C LYS A 138 -3.55 6.85 21.71
N GLU A 139 -3.94 7.44 20.58
CA GLU A 139 -5.01 6.91 19.73
C GLU A 139 -4.64 5.57 19.10
N LEU A 140 -3.44 5.46 18.52
CA LEU A 140 -2.96 4.24 17.86
C LEU A 140 -2.72 3.07 18.83
N ILE A 141 -2.39 3.38 20.10
CA ILE A 141 -2.36 2.38 21.17
C ILE A 141 -3.78 1.96 21.56
N ARG A 142 -4.72 2.90 21.70
CA ARG A 142 -6.13 2.59 22.03
C ARG A 142 -6.86 1.80 20.93
N SER A 143 -6.48 1.96 19.67
CA SER A 143 -7.00 1.16 18.55
C SER A 143 -6.29 -0.19 18.38
N GLY A 144 -5.19 -0.41 19.10
CA GLY A 144 -4.38 -1.64 19.06
C GLY A 144 -3.45 -1.76 17.85
N TYR A 145 -3.06 -0.65 17.22
CA TYR A 145 -2.17 -0.58 16.05
C TYR A 145 -0.70 -0.47 16.48
N VAL A 146 -0.47 0.17 17.62
CA VAL A 146 0.84 0.40 18.22
C VAL A 146 0.86 -0.16 19.64
N THR A 147 2.00 -0.69 20.05
CA THR A 147 2.31 -1.05 21.44
C THR A 147 3.59 -0.36 21.90
N SER A 148 3.79 -0.26 23.21
CA SER A 148 5.02 0.27 23.82
C SER A 148 5.83 -0.89 24.38
N GLU A 149 6.99 -1.21 23.79
CA GLU A 149 7.89 -2.26 24.30
C GLU A 149 8.52 -1.88 25.64
N LYS A 150 8.88 -0.59 25.76
CA LYS A 150 9.42 0.03 26.98
C LYS A 150 9.09 1.52 26.93
N ARG A 151 9.20 2.22 28.07
CA ARG A 151 8.82 3.65 28.19
C ARG A 151 9.47 4.48 27.07
N GLY A 152 8.65 5.09 26.22
CA GLY A 152 9.08 5.96 25.12
C GLY A 152 9.60 5.25 23.87
N VAL A 153 9.44 3.92 23.75
CA VAL A 153 9.76 3.14 22.56
C VAL A 153 8.54 2.32 22.12
N TYR A 154 8.17 2.47 20.85
CA TYR A 154 6.93 1.97 20.29
C TYR A 154 7.20 1.04 19.11
N ARG A 155 6.30 0.08 18.86
CA ARG A 155 6.29 -0.81 17.69
C ARG A 155 4.86 -0.95 17.16
N LEU A 156 4.70 -1.22 15.88
CA LEU A 156 3.45 -1.76 15.35
C LEU A 156 3.07 -3.09 16.03
N THR A 157 1.78 -3.37 16.10
CA THR A 157 1.24 -4.72 16.33
C THR A 157 1.00 -5.41 14.99
N MET A 158 0.81 -6.73 14.97
CA MET A 158 0.40 -7.46 13.76
C MET A 158 -0.85 -6.85 13.09
N LYS A 159 -1.80 -6.34 13.89
CA LYS A 159 -2.98 -5.61 13.37
C LYS A 159 -2.56 -4.31 12.67
N GLY A 160 -1.68 -3.54 13.28
CA GLY A 160 -1.15 -2.30 12.70
C GLY A 160 -0.37 -2.54 11.40
N GLU A 161 0.48 -3.57 11.38
CA GLU A 161 1.25 -3.99 10.20
C GLU A 161 0.34 -4.38 9.04
N ILE A 162 -0.54 -5.38 9.23
CA ILE A 162 -1.43 -5.88 8.16
C ILE A 162 -2.31 -4.75 7.61
N VAL A 163 -2.95 -3.97 8.48
CA VAL A 163 -3.88 -2.92 8.06
C VAL A 163 -3.15 -1.78 7.34
N LEU A 164 -1.96 -1.38 7.80
CA LEU A 164 -1.14 -0.39 7.09
C LEU A 164 -0.72 -0.89 5.71
N ILE A 165 -0.21 -2.12 5.60
CA ILE A 165 0.34 -2.66 4.35
C ILE A 165 -0.79 -2.83 3.33
N ILE A 166 -1.92 -3.43 3.73
CA ILE A 166 -3.08 -3.59 2.84
C ILE A 166 -3.65 -2.23 2.42
N ALA A 167 -3.87 -1.30 3.35
CA ALA A 167 -4.41 0.02 3.00
C ALA A 167 -3.46 0.82 2.09
N SER A 168 -2.15 0.78 2.33
CA SER A 168 -1.16 1.45 1.48
C SER A 168 -1.07 0.82 0.09
N GLY A 169 -1.19 -0.51 -0.02
CA GLY A 169 -1.22 -1.22 -1.30
C GLY A 169 -2.49 -0.94 -2.09
N MET A 170 -3.66 -0.90 -1.43
CA MET A 170 -4.92 -0.55 -2.06
C MET A 170 -4.95 0.91 -2.50
N ALA A 171 -4.49 1.85 -1.67
CA ALA A 171 -4.39 3.26 -2.04
C ALA A 171 -3.50 3.45 -3.28
N LYS A 172 -2.31 2.83 -3.31
CA LYS A 172 -1.39 2.87 -4.46
C LYS A 172 -1.98 2.26 -5.74
N TRP A 173 -2.99 1.40 -5.64
CA TRP A 173 -3.65 0.78 -6.80
C TRP A 173 -4.88 1.56 -7.27
N LEU A 174 -5.66 2.11 -6.35
CA LEU A 174 -7.00 2.65 -6.61
C LEU A 174 -7.02 4.19 -6.70
N GLU A 175 -6.12 4.87 -6.00
CA GLU A 175 -6.02 6.34 -5.98
C GLU A 175 -4.95 6.83 -6.95
N ALA A 176 -5.12 8.05 -7.46
CA ALA A 176 -4.06 8.74 -8.17
C ALA A 176 -2.95 9.17 -7.18
N PRO A 177 -1.66 9.16 -7.58
CA PRO A 177 -0.58 9.71 -6.77
C PRO A 177 -0.84 11.19 -6.42
N THR A 178 -0.44 11.61 -5.22
CA THR A 178 -0.55 13.02 -4.82
C THR A 178 0.50 13.90 -5.51
N GLU A 179 0.28 15.23 -5.52
CA GLU A 179 1.25 16.22 -6.02
C GLU A 179 2.63 16.11 -5.33
N GLU A 180 2.62 15.80 -4.02
CA GLU A 180 3.82 15.49 -3.22
C GLU A 180 4.55 14.23 -3.72
N GLU A 181 3.82 13.16 -4.09
CA GLU A 181 4.41 11.91 -4.59
C GLU A 181 4.99 12.02 -6.00
N ILE A 182 4.48 12.95 -6.83
CA ILE A 182 5.01 13.24 -8.17
C ILE A 182 6.06 14.36 -8.20
N GLY A 183 6.36 14.97 -7.05
CA GLY A 183 7.38 16.02 -6.93
C GLY A 183 6.97 17.36 -7.57
N ILE A 184 5.66 17.60 -7.74
CA ILE A 184 5.13 18.90 -8.18
C ILE A 184 4.72 19.66 -6.92
N SER A 185 5.68 20.36 -6.32
CA SER A 185 5.41 21.41 -5.33
C SER A 185 5.50 22.78 -6.03
N GLU A 186 4.60 23.70 -5.67
CA GLU A 186 4.74 25.14 -5.98
C GLU A 186 6.02 25.74 -5.37
#